data_AF-A0A3A8HTP6-F1
#
_entry.id   AF-A0A3A8HTP6-F1
#
_cell.length_a   1.000
_cell.length_b   1.000
_cell.length_c   1.000
_cell.angle_alpha   90.00
_cell.angle_beta   90.00
_cell.angle_gamma   90.00
#
_symmetry.space_group_name_H-M   'P 1'
#
loop_
_entity.id
_entity.type
_entity.pdbx_description
1 polymer ?
#
loop_
_entity_poly.entity_id
_entity_poly.type
_entity_poly.pdbx_seq_one_letter_code
_entity_poly.pdbx_strand_id
1 'polypeptide(L)'
;MLAGMWFSAFALVGGFLLLRPILNPPEMPGDIPSPTLADLLNESVDAALKKMHPRDSPGLRPEAVANARTFLGEVREVVVRCQKGSWSSGDKYNPVKYDLLFVDGRKLEGAATGSRCGSEPLIFRAIFQDGRVVQATTDGRERAWPVERARNHVAEFGERVSRVDWDLHPERYFPDREPEPTKEDIAKQWK
;
A
#
# COMPACT_ATOMS: atom_id res chain seq x y z
N MET A 1 -20.94 56.61 6.07
CA MET A 1 -21.49 55.31 6.50
C MET A 1 -21.53 54.40 5.29
N LEU A 2 -20.49 53.59 5.10
CA LEU A 2 -20.44 52.52 4.08
C LEU A 2 -19.66 51.37 4.71
N ALA A 3 -20.38 50.42 5.29
CA ALA A 3 -19.82 49.18 5.79
C ALA A 3 -20.86 48.09 5.54
N GLY A 4 -20.49 47.09 4.74
CA GLY A 4 -21.32 45.91 4.55
C GLY A 4 -21.25 45.33 3.15
N MET A 5 -20.10 44.79 2.75
CA MET A 5 -20.03 43.89 1.59
C MET A 5 -18.74 43.06 1.55
N TRP A 6 -18.35 42.42 2.67
CA TRP A 6 -17.15 41.58 2.69
C TRP A 6 -17.30 40.39 3.64
N PHE A 7 -18.31 39.53 3.48
CA PHE A 7 -18.37 38.29 4.29
C PHE A 7 -18.85 37.02 3.58
N SER A 8 -19.10 37.03 2.27
CA SER A 8 -19.79 35.89 1.62
C SER A 8 -18.91 34.96 0.76
N ALA A 9 -17.59 35.15 0.70
CA ALA A 9 -16.73 34.32 -0.16
C ALA A 9 -15.96 33.20 0.57
N PHE A 10 -15.71 33.32 1.88
CA PHE A 10 -14.87 32.36 2.61
C PHE A 10 -15.60 31.10 3.10
N ALA A 11 -16.93 31.13 3.24
CA ALA A 11 -17.70 29.99 3.74
C ALA A 11 -17.84 28.83 2.74
N LEU A 12 -17.72 29.09 1.43
CA LEU A 12 -17.94 28.06 0.40
C LEU A 12 -16.72 27.18 0.11
N VAL A 13 -15.49 27.66 0.36
CA VAL A 13 -14.27 26.88 0.09
C VAL A 13 -13.95 25.92 1.24
N GLY A 14 -14.19 26.34 2.50
CA GLY A 14 -13.99 25.50 3.69
C GLY A 14 -14.98 24.34 3.78
N GLY A 15 -16.25 24.57 3.39
CA GLY A 15 -17.29 23.53 3.38
C GLY A 15 -17.02 22.42 2.36
N PHE A 16 -16.46 22.75 1.20
CA PHE A 16 -16.20 21.77 0.14
C PHE A 16 -15.10 20.77 0.49
N LEU A 17 -14.08 21.18 1.28
CA LEU A 17 -13.02 20.28 1.75
C LEU A 17 -13.50 19.35 2.88
N LEU A 18 -14.38 19.83 3.76
CA LEU A 18 -14.97 19.02 4.83
C LEU A 18 -16.04 18.02 4.33
N LEU A 19 -16.70 18.31 3.20
CA LEU A 19 -17.72 17.44 2.60
C LEU A 19 -17.16 16.40 1.61
N ARG A 20 -15.88 16.48 1.21
CA ARG A 20 -15.26 15.53 0.28
C ARG A 20 -15.44 14.04 0.63
N PRO A 21 -15.24 13.59 1.89
CA PRO A 21 -15.43 12.17 2.24
C PRO A 21 -16.90 11.73 2.20
N ILE A 22 -17.85 12.66 2.38
CA ILE A 22 -19.30 12.39 2.36
C ILE A 22 -19.82 12.34 0.92
N LEU A 23 -19.27 13.18 0.03
CA LEU A 23 -19.71 13.29 -1.36
C LEU A 23 -19.14 12.19 -2.27
N ASN A 24 -18.02 11.55 -1.90
CA ASN A 24 -17.41 10.44 -2.64
C ASN A 24 -16.63 9.51 -1.68
N PRO A 25 -17.31 8.62 -0.94
CA PRO A 25 -16.62 7.67 -0.07
C PRO A 25 -15.71 6.74 -0.91
N PRO A 26 -14.53 6.33 -0.40
CA PRO A 26 -13.71 5.33 -1.07
C PRO A 26 -14.48 4.01 -1.19
N GLU A 27 -14.25 3.25 -2.25
CA GLU A 27 -14.79 1.89 -2.35
C GLU A 27 -14.15 1.03 -1.25
N MET A 28 -14.97 0.53 -0.34
CA MET A 28 -14.56 -0.34 0.76
C MET A 28 -14.80 -1.81 0.40
N PRO A 29 -13.98 -2.74 0.90
CA PRO A 29 -14.24 -4.15 0.71
C PRO A 29 -15.57 -4.54 1.36
N GLY A 30 -16.32 -5.41 0.68
CA GLY A 30 -17.45 -6.08 1.28
C GLY A 30 -17.03 -7.14 2.31
N ASP A 31 -18.01 -7.75 2.96
CA ASP A 31 -17.79 -8.73 4.03
C ASP A 31 -17.90 -10.18 3.56
N ILE A 32 -17.89 -10.43 2.25
CA ILE A 32 -18.05 -11.78 1.69
C ILE A 32 -16.71 -12.53 1.80
N PRO A 33 -16.64 -13.67 2.54
CA PRO A 33 -15.41 -14.45 2.64
C PRO A 33 -14.99 -15.05 1.29
N SER A 34 -13.68 -15.07 1.04
CA SER A 34 -13.08 -15.68 -0.14
C SER A 34 -11.82 -16.47 0.25
N PRO A 35 -11.95 -17.78 0.56
CA PRO A 35 -10.81 -18.64 0.91
C PRO A 35 -9.76 -18.70 -0.19
N THR A 36 -10.21 -18.82 -1.45
CA THR A 36 -9.31 -18.79 -2.62
C THR A 36 -8.50 -17.51 -2.70
N LEU A 37 -9.10 -16.35 -2.36
CA LEU A 37 -8.35 -15.10 -2.33
C LEU A 37 -7.31 -15.11 -1.20
N ALA A 38 -7.64 -15.63 -0.01
CA ALA A 38 -6.68 -15.76 1.08
C ALA A 38 -5.46 -16.62 0.68
N ASP A 39 -5.68 -17.72 -0.04
CA ASP A 39 -4.61 -18.57 -0.56
C ASP A 39 -3.73 -17.81 -1.56
N LEU A 40 -4.33 -17.13 -2.55
CA LEU A 40 -3.60 -16.33 -3.54
C LEU A 40 -2.77 -15.19 -2.90
N LEU A 41 -3.29 -14.58 -1.83
CA LEU A 41 -2.57 -13.55 -1.08
C LEU A 41 -1.36 -14.13 -0.34
N ASN A 42 -1.50 -15.30 0.28
CA ASN A 42 -0.37 -16.00 0.90
C ASN A 42 0.69 -16.41 -0.13
N GLU A 43 0.29 -16.89 -1.30
CA GLU A 43 1.21 -17.20 -2.40
C GLU A 43 1.98 -15.96 -2.86
N SER A 44 1.31 -14.80 -2.95
CA SER A 44 1.97 -13.53 -3.27
C SER A 44 2.97 -13.12 -2.17
N VAL A 45 2.62 -13.28 -0.90
CA VAL A 45 3.53 -13.05 0.24
C VAL A 45 4.75 -13.97 0.16
N ASP A 46 4.56 -15.27 -0.08
CA ASP A 46 5.66 -16.22 -0.19
C ASP A 46 6.57 -15.92 -1.39
N ALA A 47 5.98 -15.54 -2.53
CA ALA A 47 6.74 -15.12 -3.70
C ALA A 47 7.57 -13.85 -3.43
N ALA A 48 7.00 -12.87 -2.71
CA ALA A 48 7.71 -11.67 -2.32
C ALA A 48 8.88 -12.00 -1.38
N LEU A 49 8.64 -12.76 -0.31
CA LEU A 49 9.68 -13.17 0.63
C LEU A 49 10.81 -13.95 -0.04
N LYS A 50 10.49 -14.79 -1.03
CA LYS A 50 11.51 -15.50 -1.82
C LYS A 50 12.42 -14.53 -2.58
N LYS A 51 11.85 -13.51 -3.23
CA LYS A 51 12.62 -12.49 -3.97
C LYS A 51 13.49 -11.60 -3.08
N MET A 52 13.21 -11.52 -1.78
CA MET A 52 13.99 -10.72 -0.82
C MET A 52 15.34 -11.35 -0.45
N HIS A 53 15.65 -12.55 -0.94
CA HIS A 53 16.98 -13.12 -0.73
C HIS A 53 18.03 -12.26 -1.47
N PRO A 54 19.19 -11.94 -0.87
CA PRO A 54 20.23 -11.13 -1.52
C PRO A 54 20.73 -11.67 -2.87
N ARG A 55 20.52 -12.97 -3.11
CA ARG A 55 20.78 -13.64 -4.39
C ARG A 55 19.87 -13.11 -5.51
N ASP A 56 18.61 -12.86 -5.20
CA ASP A 56 17.58 -12.46 -6.16
C ASP A 56 17.37 -10.94 -6.18
N SER A 57 17.68 -10.26 -5.08
CA SER A 57 17.66 -8.80 -4.95
C SER A 57 18.98 -8.28 -4.38
N PRO A 58 20.00 -8.04 -5.23
CA PRO A 58 21.28 -7.50 -4.79
C PRO A 58 21.11 -6.16 -4.07
N GLY A 59 21.86 -5.97 -2.98
CA GLY A 59 21.79 -4.78 -2.13
C GLY A 59 20.93 -4.94 -0.88
N LEU A 60 20.15 -6.01 -0.76
CA LEU A 60 19.50 -6.37 0.51
C LEU A 60 20.49 -7.04 1.48
N ARG A 61 20.25 -6.81 2.77
CA ARG A 61 20.93 -7.53 3.85
C ARG A 61 20.48 -9.00 3.90
N PRO A 62 21.33 -9.94 4.36
CA PRO A 62 20.95 -11.34 4.55
C PRO A 62 19.71 -11.55 5.43
N GLU A 63 19.48 -10.65 6.39
CA GLU A 63 18.37 -10.70 7.34
C GLU A 63 17.04 -10.19 6.76
N ALA A 64 17.00 -9.67 5.53
CA ALA A 64 15.82 -9.03 4.94
C ALA A 64 14.56 -9.91 5.00
N VAL A 65 14.69 -11.21 4.73
CA VAL A 65 13.55 -12.15 4.80
C VAL A 65 13.03 -12.29 6.24
N ALA A 66 13.92 -12.41 7.23
CA ALA A 66 13.54 -12.54 8.63
C ALA A 66 12.87 -11.25 9.15
N ASN A 67 13.38 -10.09 8.73
CA ASN A 67 12.81 -8.78 9.07
C ASN A 67 11.41 -8.61 8.46
N ALA A 68 11.23 -8.96 7.18
CA ALA A 68 9.91 -8.96 6.54
C ALA A 68 8.92 -9.92 7.22
N ARG A 69 9.35 -11.13 7.63
CA ARG A 69 8.47 -12.04 8.39
C ARG A 69 8.06 -11.46 9.73
N THR A 70 8.98 -10.81 10.43
CA THR A 70 8.71 -10.14 11.71
C THR A 70 7.67 -9.04 11.52
N PHE A 71 7.87 -8.16 10.53
CA PHE A 71 6.91 -7.11 10.18
C PHE A 71 5.53 -7.67 9.83
N LEU A 72 5.45 -8.71 9.00
CA LEU A 72 4.16 -9.33 8.65
C LEU A 72 3.43 -9.88 9.88
N GLY A 73 4.16 -10.33 10.91
CA GLY A 73 3.60 -10.73 12.20
C GLY A 73 3.05 -9.57 13.03
N GLU A 74 3.49 -8.33 12.77
CA GLU A 74 2.98 -7.11 13.41
C GLU A 74 1.73 -6.57 12.69
N VAL A 75 1.46 -6.99 11.46
CA VAL A 75 0.27 -6.62 10.70
C VAL A 75 -0.92 -7.45 11.17
N ARG A 76 -2.01 -6.79 11.53
CA ARG A 76 -3.30 -7.44 11.86
C ARG A 76 -4.23 -7.46 10.66
N GLU A 77 -4.26 -6.38 9.89
CA GLU A 77 -5.16 -6.24 8.76
C GLU A 77 -4.56 -5.36 7.67
N VAL A 78 -4.86 -5.72 6.42
CA VAL A 78 -4.61 -4.90 5.24
C VAL A 78 -5.93 -4.70 4.50
N VAL A 79 -6.32 -3.44 4.31
CA VAL A 79 -7.45 -3.05 3.44
C VAL A 79 -6.89 -2.49 2.15
N VAL A 80 -7.21 -3.16 1.04
CA VAL A 80 -6.89 -2.69 -0.30
C VAL A 80 -8.12 -2.01 -0.87
N ARG A 81 -7.99 -0.72 -1.18
CA ARG A 81 -9.08 0.11 -1.71
C ARG A 81 -8.64 0.98 -2.87
N CYS A 82 -9.63 1.44 -3.61
CA CYS A 82 -9.44 2.43 -4.66
C CYS A 82 -9.80 3.83 -4.15
N GLN A 83 -8.83 4.75 -4.21
CA GLN A 83 -9.09 6.13 -3.85
C GLN A 83 -9.62 6.89 -5.07
N LYS A 84 -10.90 7.29 -5.06
CA LYS A 84 -11.47 8.07 -6.17
C LYS A 84 -10.89 9.48 -6.23
N GLY A 85 -10.53 9.92 -7.44
CA GLY A 85 -10.09 11.29 -7.72
C GLY A 85 -11.24 12.32 -7.72
N SER A 86 -10.90 13.60 -7.57
CA SER A 86 -11.84 14.73 -7.66
C SER A 86 -12.53 14.79 -9.04
N TRP A 87 -13.85 15.10 -9.04
CA TRP A 87 -14.72 15.12 -10.22
C TRP A 87 -14.29 16.06 -11.37
N SER A 88 -13.40 17.03 -11.11
CA SER A 88 -13.08 18.13 -12.03
C SER A 88 -12.00 17.86 -13.08
N SER A 89 -11.35 16.68 -13.10
CA SER A 89 -10.14 16.49 -13.92
C SER A 89 -10.25 15.57 -15.12
N GLY A 90 -11.42 14.96 -15.38
CA GLY A 90 -11.61 14.09 -16.56
C GLY A 90 -10.64 12.90 -16.61
N ASP A 91 -10.50 12.22 -15.47
CA ASP A 91 -9.42 11.33 -15.00
C ASP A 91 -8.43 12.08 -14.10
N LYS A 92 -7.94 11.50 -12.98
CA LYS A 92 -6.50 11.66 -12.66
C LYS A 92 -5.91 10.92 -11.46
N TYR A 93 -6.64 10.48 -10.44
CA TYR A 93 -6.02 9.68 -9.37
C TYR A 93 -6.99 8.63 -8.84
N ASN A 94 -6.84 7.41 -9.34
CA ASN A 94 -7.45 6.20 -8.79
C ASN A 94 -6.35 5.23 -8.32
N PRO A 95 -5.43 5.63 -7.43
CA PRO A 95 -4.40 4.70 -6.98
C PRO A 95 -5.03 3.60 -6.13
N VAL A 96 -4.50 2.40 -6.28
CA VAL A 96 -4.71 1.36 -5.28
C VAL A 96 -3.98 1.81 -4.01
N LYS A 97 -4.70 1.85 -2.89
CA LYS A 97 -4.21 2.23 -1.58
C LYS A 97 -4.31 1.06 -0.64
N TYR A 98 -3.28 0.94 0.19
CA TYR A 98 -3.20 -0.06 1.24
C TYR A 98 -3.32 0.70 2.56
N ASP A 99 -4.35 0.36 3.33
CA ASP A 99 -4.44 0.78 4.72
C ASP A 99 -4.06 -0.41 5.59
N LEU A 100 -3.08 -0.21 6.46
CA LEU A 100 -2.59 -1.24 7.37
C LEU A 100 -3.07 -0.91 8.79
N LEU A 101 -3.49 -1.94 9.49
CA LEU A 101 -3.78 -1.91 10.91
C LEU A 101 -2.84 -2.90 11.58
N PHE A 102 -2.04 -2.40 12.52
CA PHE A 102 -1.07 -3.20 13.26
C PHE A 102 -1.73 -3.87 14.48
N VAL A 103 -1.08 -4.92 15.00
CA VAL A 103 -1.50 -5.66 16.21
C VAL A 103 -1.55 -4.74 17.43
N ASP A 104 -0.63 -3.77 17.52
CA ASP A 104 -0.58 -2.75 18.59
C ASP A 104 -1.65 -1.64 18.45
N GLY A 105 -2.47 -1.70 17.41
CA GLY A 105 -3.54 -0.73 17.15
C GLY A 105 -3.14 0.49 16.32
N ARG A 106 -1.84 0.65 15.97
CA ARG A 106 -1.42 1.70 15.03
C ARG A 106 -2.10 1.50 13.67
N LYS A 107 -2.33 2.61 12.98
CA LYS A 107 -2.88 2.64 11.62
C LYS A 107 -1.93 3.37 10.69
N LEU A 108 -1.74 2.81 9.50
CA LEU A 108 -1.09 3.48 8.39
C LEU A 108 -2.08 3.54 7.24
N GLU A 109 -2.54 4.75 6.89
CA GLU A 109 -3.52 4.94 5.84
C GLU A 109 -2.86 5.41 4.54
N GLY A 110 -3.33 4.89 3.41
CA GLY A 110 -3.01 5.42 2.10
C GLY A 110 -1.60 5.10 1.61
N ALA A 111 -0.98 4.02 2.12
CA ALA A 111 0.28 3.52 1.58
C ALA A 111 0.12 3.32 0.06
N ALA A 112 0.93 4.05 -0.71
CA ALA A 112 0.79 4.14 -2.14
C ALA A 112 1.48 2.96 -2.81
N THR A 113 0.76 2.21 -3.64
CA THR A 113 1.37 1.13 -4.42
C THR A 113 1.99 1.61 -5.73
N GLY A 114 1.65 2.82 -6.20
CA GLY A 114 1.98 3.27 -7.55
C GLY A 114 1.11 2.63 -8.65
N SER A 115 0.28 1.63 -8.30
CA SER A 115 -0.66 0.99 -9.20
C SER A 115 -1.94 1.80 -9.32
N ARG A 116 -2.49 1.85 -10.53
CA ARG A 116 -3.81 2.43 -10.79
C ARG A 116 -4.87 1.34 -10.63
N CYS A 117 -5.98 1.69 -10.04
CA CYS A 117 -7.21 0.92 -10.13
C CYS A 117 -7.68 0.91 -11.58
N GLY A 118 -7.89 -0.29 -12.12
CA GLY A 118 -8.45 -0.50 -13.45
C GLY A 118 -9.96 -0.24 -13.49
N SER A 119 -10.59 -0.64 -14.59
CA SER A 119 -12.06 -0.56 -14.75
C SER A 119 -12.83 -1.49 -13.80
N GLU A 120 -12.20 -2.59 -13.39
CA GLU A 120 -12.78 -3.54 -12.43
C GLU A 120 -11.74 -3.85 -11.33
N PRO A 121 -11.51 -2.93 -10.37
CA PRO A 121 -10.46 -3.12 -9.38
C PRO A 121 -10.84 -4.22 -8.39
N LEU A 122 -9.88 -5.02 -7.94
CA LEU A 122 -10.10 -5.98 -6.86
C LEU A 122 -9.85 -5.30 -5.51
N ILE A 123 -10.92 -5.12 -4.74
CA ILE A 123 -10.92 -4.47 -3.41
C ILE A 123 -11.19 -5.55 -2.38
N PHE A 124 -10.37 -5.60 -1.35
CA PHE A 124 -10.46 -6.66 -0.35
C PHE A 124 -9.88 -6.22 0.99
N ARG A 125 -10.26 -6.96 2.04
CA ARG A 125 -9.66 -6.91 3.37
C ARG A 125 -9.02 -8.25 3.64
N ALA A 126 -7.74 -8.24 4.00
CA ALA A 126 -6.97 -9.40 4.40
C ALA A 126 -6.67 -9.31 5.90
N ILE A 127 -7.07 -10.32 6.66
CA ILE A 127 -6.75 -10.47 8.07
C ILE A 127 -5.51 -11.34 8.21
N PHE A 128 -4.55 -10.84 8.98
CA PHE A 128 -3.29 -11.49 9.24
C PHE A 128 -3.28 -12.08 10.65
N GLN A 129 -2.63 -13.23 10.77
CA GLN A 129 -2.26 -13.87 12.02
C GLN A 129 -0.89 -14.54 11.83
N ASP A 130 0.04 -14.28 12.74
CA ASP A 130 1.39 -14.87 12.72
C ASP A 130 2.11 -14.70 11.37
N GLY A 131 1.91 -13.55 10.71
CA GLY A 131 2.52 -13.22 9.43
C GLY A 131 1.89 -13.90 8.20
N ARG A 132 0.73 -14.52 8.35
CA ARG A 132 -0.03 -15.20 7.30
C ARG A 132 -1.42 -14.60 7.15
N VAL A 133 -1.95 -14.59 5.92
CA VAL A 133 -3.35 -14.22 5.68
C VAL A 133 -4.22 -15.42 6.11
N VAL A 134 -5.05 -15.23 7.14
CA VAL A 134 -5.98 -16.27 7.62
C VAL A 134 -7.39 -16.09 7.08
N GLN A 135 -7.73 -14.87 6.63
CA GLN A 135 -9.03 -14.59 6.05
C GLN A 135 -8.90 -13.46 5.02
N ALA A 136 -9.64 -13.59 3.93
CA ALA A 136 -9.86 -12.52 2.97
C ALA A 136 -11.36 -12.28 2.77
N THR A 137 -11.77 -11.02 2.71
CA THR A 137 -13.14 -10.59 2.42
C THR A 137 -13.16 -9.57 1.29
N THR A 138 -14.22 -9.61 0.50
CA THR A 138 -14.39 -8.87 -0.76
C THR A 138 -15.89 -8.60 -0.97
N ASP A 139 -16.24 -7.82 -1.99
CA ASP A 139 -17.63 -7.65 -2.44
C ASP A 139 -18.10 -8.74 -3.41
N GLY A 140 -17.25 -9.72 -3.73
CA GLY A 140 -17.56 -10.88 -4.56
C GLY A 140 -17.36 -10.67 -6.06
N ARG A 141 -16.89 -9.49 -6.51
CA ARG A 141 -16.64 -9.21 -7.94
C ARG A 141 -15.60 -10.15 -8.56
N GLU A 142 -14.67 -10.67 -7.77
CA GLU A 142 -13.63 -11.59 -8.23
C GLU A 142 -14.21 -12.91 -8.75
N ARG A 143 -15.42 -13.28 -8.33
CA ARG A 143 -16.10 -14.52 -8.72
C ARG A 143 -16.61 -14.50 -10.16
N ALA A 144 -16.66 -13.33 -10.78
CA ALA A 144 -16.93 -13.19 -12.21
C ALA A 144 -15.70 -13.48 -13.09
N TRP A 145 -14.54 -13.71 -12.47
CA TRP A 145 -13.27 -13.93 -13.18
C TRP A 145 -12.75 -15.35 -12.98
N PRO A 146 -11.96 -15.87 -13.94
CA PRO A 146 -11.12 -17.04 -13.69
C PRO A 146 -10.14 -16.75 -12.54
N VAL A 147 -9.85 -17.78 -11.72
CA VAL A 147 -8.90 -17.68 -10.59
C VAL A 147 -7.55 -17.10 -11.02
N GLU A 148 -7.07 -17.45 -12.22
CA GLU A 148 -5.81 -16.93 -12.76
C GLU A 148 -5.82 -15.41 -12.97
N ARG A 149 -6.96 -14.83 -13.33
CA ARG A 149 -7.11 -13.38 -13.42
C ARG A 149 -7.05 -12.75 -12.03
N ALA A 150 -7.67 -13.35 -11.03
CA ALA A 150 -7.56 -12.88 -9.64
C ALA A 150 -6.13 -12.99 -9.10
N ARG A 151 -5.44 -14.10 -9.38
CA ARG A 151 -4.01 -14.32 -9.08
C ARG A 151 -3.15 -13.18 -9.61
N ASN A 152 -3.33 -12.81 -10.88
CA ASN A 152 -2.59 -11.70 -11.49
C ASN A 152 -2.90 -10.34 -10.85
N HIS A 153 -4.13 -10.10 -10.39
CA HIS A 153 -4.49 -8.87 -9.68
C HIS A 153 -3.79 -8.74 -8.33
N VAL A 154 -3.57 -9.85 -7.63
CA VAL A 154 -2.93 -9.86 -6.31
C VAL A 154 -1.47 -10.29 -6.35
N ALA A 155 -0.86 -10.49 -7.51
CA ALA A 155 0.50 -11.01 -7.64
C ALA A 155 1.54 -10.14 -6.92
N GLU A 156 1.36 -8.81 -6.95
CA GLU A 156 2.25 -7.86 -6.28
C GLU A 156 1.90 -7.62 -4.80
N PHE A 157 0.82 -8.19 -4.28
CA PHE A 157 0.32 -7.89 -2.93
C PHE A 157 1.40 -8.03 -1.85
N GLY A 158 2.09 -9.17 -1.81
CA GLY A 158 3.14 -9.46 -0.84
C GLY A 158 4.31 -8.49 -0.91
N GLU A 159 4.72 -8.11 -2.13
CA GLU A 159 5.77 -7.12 -2.35
C GLU A 159 5.33 -5.75 -1.83
N ARG A 160 4.10 -5.31 -2.15
CA ARG A 160 3.58 -4.01 -1.72
C ARG A 160 3.43 -3.91 -0.21
N VAL A 161 2.91 -4.95 0.45
CA VAL A 161 2.78 -4.97 1.92
C VAL A 161 4.16 -4.94 2.57
N SER A 162 5.08 -5.81 2.14
CA SER A 162 6.41 -5.91 2.77
C SER A 162 7.26 -4.66 2.54
N ARG A 163 7.08 -3.98 1.40
CA ARG A 163 7.76 -2.72 1.09
C ARG A 163 7.36 -1.57 2.02
N VAL A 164 6.20 -1.65 2.68
CA VAL A 164 5.84 -0.67 3.71
C VAL A 164 6.90 -0.62 4.81
N ASP A 165 7.40 -1.78 5.28
CA ASP A 165 8.46 -1.78 6.29
C ASP A 165 9.79 -1.30 5.72
N TRP A 166 10.06 -1.55 4.43
CA TRP A 166 11.27 -1.05 3.76
C TRP A 166 11.30 0.47 3.75
N ASP A 167 10.15 1.09 3.50
CA ASP A 167 10.02 2.54 3.42
C ASP A 167 10.03 3.18 4.83
N LEU A 168 9.53 2.48 5.86
CA LEU A 168 9.50 2.96 7.24
C LEU A 168 10.83 2.72 8.00
N HIS A 169 11.49 1.60 7.73
CA HIS A 169 12.67 1.10 8.44
C HIS A 169 13.73 0.58 7.46
N PRO A 170 14.26 1.43 6.55
CA PRO A 170 15.21 1.01 5.52
C PRO A 170 16.47 0.34 6.08
N GLU A 171 16.90 0.70 7.28
CA GLU A 171 18.06 0.14 7.98
C GLU A 171 17.94 -1.37 8.29
N ARG A 172 16.71 -1.89 8.32
CA ARG A 172 16.46 -3.33 8.47
C ARG A 172 16.78 -4.11 7.19
N TYR A 173 16.72 -3.45 6.04
CA TYR A 173 16.72 -4.12 4.74
C TYR A 173 17.95 -3.84 3.91
N PHE A 174 18.52 -2.65 4.03
CA PHE A 174 19.67 -2.21 3.25
C PHE A 174 20.88 -2.00 4.17
N PRO A 175 22.10 -2.29 3.70
CA PRO A 175 23.29 -1.88 4.42
C PRO A 175 23.33 -0.35 4.54
N ASP A 176 24.01 0.14 5.58
CA ASP A 176 24.26 1.57 5.71
C ASP A 176 24.92 2.08 4.43
N ARG A 177 24.37 3.16 3.86
CA ARG A 177 24.94 3.77 2.67
C ARG A 177 26.32 4.28 3.03
N GLU A 178 27.36 3.76 2.35
CA GLU A 178 28.70 4.30 2.51
C GLU A 178 28.67 5.82 2.27
N PRO A 179 29.38 6.61 3.09
CA PRO A 179 29.44 8.06 2.88
C PRO A 179 29.97 8.34 1.48
N GLU A 180 29.34 9.29 0.77
CA GLU A 180 29.80 9.61 -0.58
C GLU A 180 31.25 10.09 -0.52
N PRO A 181 32.13 9.59 -1.41
CA PRO A 181 33.54 9.92 -1.37
C PRO A 181 33.73 11.43 -1.48
N THR A 182 34.60 11.99 -0.63
CA THR A 182 34.89 13.42 -0.64
C THR A 182 35.58 13.82 -1.95
N LYS A 183 35.62 15.13 -2.24
CA LYS A 183 36.39 15.62 -3.40
C LYS A 183 37.87 15.23 -3.28
N GLU A 184 38.43 15.22 -2.08
CA GLU A 184 39.79 14.74 -1.86
C GLU A 184 39.95 13.24 -2.15
N ASP A 185 38.97 12.41 -1.78
CA ASP A 185 39.02 10.97 -2.03
C ASP A 185 38.86 10.65 -3.52
N ILE A 186 37.97 11.37 -4.22
CA ILE A 186 37.87 11.30 -5.68
C ILE A 186 39.19 11.72 -6.32
N ALA A 187 39.81 12.81 -5.86
CA ALA A 187 41.09 13.28 -6.41
C ALA A 187 42.25 12.30 -6.21
N LYS A 188 42.21 11.44 -5.17
CA LYS A 188 43.20 10.38 -4.96
C LYS A 188 43.04 9.19 -5.93
N GLN A 189 41.84 8.94 -6.45
CA GLN A 189 41.58 7.82 -7.38
C GLN A 189 42.14 8.05 -8.79
N TRP A 190 42.39 9.31 -9.17
CA TRP A 190 42.92 9.70 -10.47
C TRP A 190 44.45 9.95 -10.47
N LYS A 191 45.14 9.51 -9.43
CA LYS A 191 46.61 9.59 -9.28
C LYS A 191 47.20 8.19 -9.21
#